data_AF-A0A820FGL6-F1
#
_entry.id   AF-A0A820FGL6-F1
#
_cell.length_a   1.000
_cell.length_b   1.000
_cell.length_c   1.000
_cell.angle_alpha   90.00
_cell.angle_beta   90.00
_cell.angle_gamma   90.00
#
_symmetry.space_group_name_H-M   'P 1'
#
loop_
_entity.id
_entity.type
_entity.pdbx_description
1 polymer ?
#
loop_
_entity_poly.entity_id
_entity_poly.type
_entity_poly.pdbx_seq_one_letter_code
_entity_poly.pdbx_strand_id
1 'polypeptide(L)'
;TIQHTSVHTYMNEVSSEFHVTIEYLKLIPEFNNVIMDDKVRLIKNHIGTMLHVNEPLIIPVPPINLVVSWTNILGIDMSERLLKRNKIIEQYIFDPVILKVILIILILSSGNCRNIDYIDMNQICDDSLSIFRAQNIYVELLWKYILSRSPGEKHAVKFLNKLMLFLLYAQNLHLHLDYYVHSLKDEIKRMEPIMQSMWPRIDNKEDMNITEDVTP
;
A
#
# COMPACT_ATOMS: atom_id res chain seq x y z
N THR A 1 -11.83 -12.03 13.42
CA THR A 1 -12.16 -11.77 12.01
C THR A 1 -13.35 -12.61 11.62
N ILE A 2 -14.37 -11.94 11.08
CA ILE A 2 -15.56 -12.59 10.52
C ILE A 2 -15.16 -13.24 9.19
N GLN A 3 -15.91 -14.22 8.72
CA GLN A 3 -15.72 -14.77 7.38
C GLN A 3 -16.48 -13.90 6.37
N HIS A 4 -15.79 -13.46 5.31
CA HIS A 4 -16.37 -12.63 4.25
C HIS A 4 -16.56 -13.43 2.97
N THR A 5 -17.56 -13.02 2.19
CA THR A 5 -17.91 -13.62 0.88
C THR A 5 -17.93 -12.59 -0.25
N SER A 6 -17.61 -11.33 0.05
CA SER A 6 -17.62 -10.22 -0.90
C SER A 6 -16.49 -9.24 -0.57
N VAL A 7 -15.96 -8.55 -1.57
CA VAL A 7 -14.84 -7.61 -1.38
C VAL A 7 -15.24 -6.46 -0.46
N HIS A 8 -16.41 -5.84 -0.67
CA HIS A 8 -16.78 -4.64 0.08
C HIS A 8 -16.92 -4.90 1.58
N THR A 9 -17.45 -6.05 2.00
CA THR A 9 -17.56 -6.38 3.43
C THR A 9 -16.20 -6.56 4.08
N TYR A 10 -15.24 -7.20 3.40
CA TYR A 10 -13.87 -7.33 3.88
C TYR A 10 -13.18 -5.96 3.97
N MET A 11 -13.27 -5.16 2.90
CA MET A 11 -12.63 -3.84 2.85
C MET A 11 -13.21 -2.86 3.88
N ASN A 12 -14.50 -2.98 4.20
CA ASN A 12 -15.13 -2.18 5.25
C ASN A 12 -14.63 -2.56 6.66
N GLU A 13 -14.36 -3.83 6.95
CA GLU A 13 -13.71 -4.23 8.21
C GLU A 13 -12.30 -3.60 8.32
N VAL A 14 -11.53 -3.69 7.23
CA VAL A 14 -10.16 -3.17 7.15
C VAL A 14 -10.08 -1.63 7.16
N SER A 15 -11.17 -0.93 6.79
CA SER A 15 -11.19 0.54 6.75
C SER A 15 -10.83 1.20 8.09
N SER A 16 -11.20 0.55 9.20
CA SER A 16 -10.89 1.02 10.55
C SER A 16 -9.39 0.98 10.85
N GLU A 17 -8.69 -0.03 10.35
CA GLU A 17 -7.22 -0.16 10.49
C GLU A 17 -6.50 0.93 9.70
N PHE A 18 -7.06 1.30 8.55
CA PHE A 18 -6.49 2.34 7.71
C PHE A 18 -6.54 3.73 8.35
N HIS A 19 -7.60 4.05 9.10
CA HIS A 19 -7.65 5.25 9.92
C HIS A 19 -6.50 5.30 10.94
N VAL A 20 -6.23 4.18 11.62
CA VAL A 20 -5.11 4.09 12.56
C VAL A 20 -3.78 4.33 11.85
N THR A 21 -3.60 3.79 10.64
CA THR A 21 -2.39 4.06 9.86
C THR A 21 -2.26 5.53 9.50
N ILE A 22 -3.33 6.20 9.05
CA ILE A 22 -3.29 7.65 8.75
C ILE A 22 -2.88 8.46 9.99
N GLU A 23 -3.46 8.16 11.15
CA GLU A 23 -3.08 8.85 12.40
C GLU A 23 -1.61 8.61 12.76
N TYR A 24 -1.10 7.39 12.54
CA TYR A 24 0.32 7.11 12.69
C TYR A 24 1.19 7.96 11.75
N LEU A 25 0.79 8.15 10.48
CA LEU A 25 1.57 8.96 9.53
C LEU A 25 1.63 10.43 9.91
N LYS A 26 0.59 10.97 10.54
CA LYS A 26 0.58 12.33 11.08
C LYS A 26 1.58 12.53 12.23
N LEU A 27 2.15 11.46 12.78
CA LEU A 27 3.21 11.57 13.79
C LEU A 27 4.62 11.67 13.15
N ILE A 28 4.74 11.46 11.84
CA ILE A 28 6.00 11.48 11.11
C ILE A 28 6.27 12.94 10.69
N PRO A 29 7.34 13.59 11.19
CA PRO A 29 7.61 15.01 10.90
C PRO A 29 7.73 15.29 9.40
N GLU A 30 8.43 14.44 8.67
CA GLU A 30 8.66 14.59 7.24
C GLU A 30 7.37 14.44 6.45
N PHE A 31 6.49 13.50 6.84
CA PHE A 31 5.18 13.37 6.22
C PHE A 31 4.33 14.62 6.47
N ASN A 32 4.37 15.18 7.68
CA ASN A 32 3.64 16.41 8.02
C ASN A 32 4.07 17.62 7.18
N ASN A 33 5.32 17.66 6.72
CA ASN A 33 5.83 18.73 5.88
C ASN A 33 5.42 18.61 4.40
N VAL A 34 4.88 17.46 3.98
CA VAL A 34 4.34 17.28 2.62
C VAL A 34 3.04 18.10 2.47
N ILE A 35 2.84 18.72 1.31
CA ILE A 35 1.60 19.45 1.01
C ILE A 35 0.38 18.51 1.05
N MET A 36 -0.80 19.04 1.36
CA MET A 36 -1.97 18.20 1.63
C MET A 36 -2.37 17.32 0.43
N ASP A 37 -2.31 17.87 -0.78
CA ASP A 37 -2.68 17.12 -1.99
C ASP A 37 -1.71 15.94 -2.22
N ASP A 38 -0.40 16.16 -2.07
CA ASP A 38 0.60 15.11 -2.16
C ASP A 38 0.45 14.06 -1.05
N LYS A 39 0.08 14.45 0.19
CA LYS A 39 -0.23 13.48 1.24
C LYS A 39 -1.35 12.53 0.81
N VAL A 40 -2.42 13.07 0.21
CA VAL A 40 -3.53 12.27 -0.30
C VAL A 40 -3.06 11.36 -1.43
N ARG A 41 -2.26 11.86 -2.37
CA ARG A 41 -1.70 11.07 -3.48
C ARG A 41 -0.83 9.92 -2.98
N LEU A 42 0.11 10.19 -2.07
CA LEU A 42 0.98 9.18 -1.47
C LEU A 42 0.18 8.10 -0.75
N ILE A 43 -0.79 8.49 0.08
CA ILE A 43 -1.65 7.56 0.81
C ILE A 43 -2.43 6.66 -0.16
N LYS A 44 -3.03 7.24 -1.20
CA LYS A 44 -3.75 6.47 -2.22
C LYS A 44 -2.80 5.52 -2.94
N ASN A 45 -1.70 6.03 -3.49
CA ASN A 45 -0.76 5.24 -4.28
C ASN A 45 -0.21 4.02 -3.53
N HIS A 46 -0.08 4.11 -2.20
CA HIS A 46 0.53 3.06 -1.38
C HIS A 46 -0.44 2.26 -0.51
N ILE A 47 -1.76 2.47 -0.61
CA ILE A 47 -2.70 1.84 0.34
C ILE A 47 -2.54 0.32 0.47
N GLY A 48 -2.45 -0.43 -0.62
CA GLY A 48 -2.35 -1.89 -0.49
C GLY A 48 -1.00 -2.31 0.08
N THR A 49 0.08 -1.61 -0.26
CA THR A 49 1.37 -1.82 0.39
C THR A 49 1.33 -1.51 1.88
N MET A 50 0.64 -0.44 2.29
CA MET A 50 0.41 -0.10 3.70
C MET A 50 -0.33 -1.23 4.41
N LEU A 51 -1.43 -1.73 3.82
CA LEU A 51 -2.16 -2.86 4.37
C LEU A 51 -1.27 -4.10 4.49
N HIS A 52 -0.45 -4.40 3.48
CA HIS A 52 0.38 -5.60 3.49
C HIS A 52 1.52 -5.57 4.52
N VAL A 53 2.08 -4.38 4.79
CA VAL A 53 3.17 -4.21 5.78
C VAL A 53 2.62 -4.02 7.19
N ASN A 54 1.46 -3.36 7.33
CA ASN A 54 0.86 -3.05 8.62
C ASN A 54 0.04 -4.20 9.21
N GLU A 55 -0.66 -4.97 8.38
CA GLU A 55 -1.51 -6.09 8.83
C GLU A 55 -0.75 -7.06 9.76
N PRO A 56 0.50 -7.51 9.47
CA PRO A 56 1.24 -8.41 10.37
C PRO A 56 1.70 -7.75 11.69
N LEU A 57 1.77 -6.42 11.74
CA LEU A 57 2.04 -5.69 12.98
C LEU A 57 0.82 -5.69 13.92
N ILE A 58 -0.38 -5.83 13.37
CA ILE A 58 -1.65 -5.87 14.10
C ILE A 58 -2.06 -7.33 14.36
N ILE A 59 -1.93 -8.20 13.35
CA ILE A 59 -2.34 -9.61 13.33
C ILE A 59 -1.15 -10.47 12.88
N PRO A 60 -0.26 -10.87 13.82
CA PRO A 60 0.96 -11.61 13.50
C PRO A 60 0.74 -12.96 12.80
N VAL A 61 -0.40 -13.59 13.06
CA VAL A 61 -0.78 -14.89 12.48
C VAL A 61 -2.18 -14.74 11.90
N PRO A 62 -2.36 -14.92 10.57
CA PRO A 62 -3.67 -14.77 9.95
C PRO A 62 -4.63 -15.83 10.49
N PRO A 63 -5.80 -15.46 11.05
CA PRO A 63 -6.78 -16.42 11.52
C PRO A 63 -7.35 -17.21 10.35
N ILE A 64 -7.79 -18.45 10.60
CA ILE A 64 -8.36 -19.35 9.56
C ILE A 64 -9.49 -18.66 8.80
N ASN A 65 -10.35 -17.91 9.49
CA ASN A 65 -11.46 -17.17 8.87
C ASN A 65 -10.99 -16.14 7.83
N LEU A 66 -9.82 -15.52 8.04
CA LEU A 66 -9.25 -14.57 7.08
C LEU A 66 -8.79 -15.30 5.81
N VAL A 67 -8.15 -16.46 5.96
CA VAL A 67 -7.73 -17.30 4.82
C VAL A 67 -8.92 -17.77 3.99
N VAL A 68 -9.99 -18.20 4.66
CA VAL A 68 -11.24 -18.58 4.00
C VAL A 68 -11.87 -17.38 3.30
N SER A 69 -11.84 -16.19 3.91
CA SER A 69 -12.33 -14.96 3.30
C SER A 69 -11.56 -14.60 2.04
N TRP A 70 -10.23 -14.64 2.07
CA TRP A 70 -9.40 -14.44 0.87
C TRP A 70 -9.73 -15.47 -0.21
N THR A 71 -9.92 -16.74 0.16
CA THR A 71 -10.21 -17.80 -0.81
C THR A 71 -11.55 -17.56 -1.50
N ASN A 72 -12.57 -17.18 -0.72
CA ASN A 72 -13.90 -16.88 -1.22
C ASN A 72 -13.92 -15.64 -2.11
N ILE A 73 -13.15 -14.60 -1.75
CA ILE A 73 -13.19 -13.30 -2.41
C ILE A 73 -12.25 -13.25 -3.62
N LEU A 74 -11.02 -13.74 -3.47
CA LEU A 74 -9.92 -13.55 -4.42
C LEU A 74 -9.55 -14.83 -5.18
N GLY A 75 -10.10 -15.97 -4.76
CA GLY A 75 -9.74 -17.29 -5.27
C GLY A 75 -8.51 -17.90 -4.60
N ILE A 76 -8.28 -19.18 -4.90
CA ILE A 76 -7.24 -20.02 -4.26
C ILE A 76 -5.83 -19.49 -4.57
N ASP A 77 -5.52 -19.21 -5.84
CA ASP A 77 -4.18 -18.75 -6.26
C ASP A 77 -3.75 -17.48 -5.52
N MET A 78 -4.61 -16.46 -5.49
CA MET A 78 -4.31 -15.21 -4.81
C MET A 78 -4.15 -15.39 -3.30
N SER A 79 -4.98 -16.25 -2.71
CA SER A 79 -4.92 -16.57 -1.28
C SER A 79 -3.62 -17.27 -0.90
N GLU A 80 -3.13 -18.19 -1.73
CA GLU A 80 -1.83 -18.84 -1.53
C GLU A 80 -0.67 -17.84 -1.60
N ARG A 81 -0.74 -16.87 -2.53
CA ARG A 81 0.24 -15.79 -2.62
C ARG A 81 0.21 -14.88 -1.39
N LEU A 82 -0.97 -14.54 -0.88
CA LEU A 82 -1.13 -13.78 0.37
C LEU A 82 -0.58 -14.53 1.58
N LEU A 83 -0.85 -15.83 1.69
CA LEU A 83 -0.27 -16.70 2.73
C LEU A 83 1.26 -16.75 2.65
N LYS A 84 1.81 -16.88 1.43
CA LYS A 84 3.26 -16.84 1.21
C LYS A 84 3.86 -15.50 1.63
N ARG A 85 3.20 -14.39 1.31
CA ARG A 85 3.58 -13.04 1.78
C ARG A 85 3.64 -12.99 3.31
N ASN A 86 2.61 -13.51 3.99
CA ASN A 86 2.56 -13.54 5.45
C ASN A 86 3.69 -14.38 6.07
N LYS A 87 4.02 -15.54 5.49
CA LYS A 87 5.17 -16.34 5.96
C LYS A 87 6.51 -15.63 5.81
N ILE A 88 6.67 -14.76 4.81
CA ILE A 88 7.91 -13.99 4.64
C ILE A 88 7.96 -12.85 5.65
N ILE A 89 6.86 -12.11 5.82
CA ILE A 89 6.84 -10.95 6.71
C ILE A 89 6.90 -11.32 8.20
N GLU A 90 6.41 -12.52 8.56
CA GLU A 90 6.54 -13.10 9.91
C GLU A 90 7.97 -13.09 10.44
N GLN A 91 8.97 -13.19 9.55
CA GLN A 91 10.39 -13.16 9.91
C GLN A 91 10.83 -11.81 10.49
N TYR A 92 10.09 -10.74 10.24
CA TYR A 92 10.38 -9.38 10.70
C TYR A 92 9.54 -8.96 11.92
N ILE A 93 8.59 -9.80 12.38
CA ILE A 93 7.72 -9.46 13.52
C ILE A 93 8.51 -9.30 14.82
N PHE A 94 9.61 -10.04 14.97
CA PHE A 94 10.50 -9.93 16.13
C PHE A 94 11.28 -8.61 16.18
N ASP A 95 11.34 -7.86 15.06
CA ASP A 95 11.94 -6.54 15.01
C ASP A 95 11.00 -5.56 14.27
N PRO A 96 9.93 -5.10 14.96
CA PRO A 96 8.91 -4.26 14.33
C PRO A 96 9.45 -2.88 13.93
N VAL A 97 10.65 -2.48 14.38
CA VAL A 97 11.29 -1.23 13.96
C VAL A 97 11.57 -1.27 12.45
N ILE A 98 12.03 -2.42 11.94
CA ILE A 98 12.30 -2.59 10.51
C ILE A 98 11.02 -2.38 9.69
N LEU A 99 9.91 -3.01 10.10
CA LEU A 99 8.62 -2.90 9.41
C LEU A 99 8.07 -1.46 9.46
N LYS A 100 8.19 -0.78 10.60
CA LYS A 100 7.79 0.63 10.74
C LYS A 100 8.60 1.54 9.81
N VAL A 101 9.93 1.43 9.82
CA VAL A 101 10.78 2.26 8.96
C VAL A 101 10.50 2.00 7.48
N ILE A 102 10.31 0.73 7.10
CA ILE A 102 9.90 0.34 5.75
C ILE A 102 8.57 0.98 5.36
N LEU A 103 7.55 0.92 6.24
CA LEU A 103 6.25 1.53 5.97
C LEU A 103 6.41 3.02 5.66
N ILE A 104 7.24 3.74 6.42
CA ILE A 104 7.54 5.16 6.17
C ILE A 104 8.22 5.35 4.80
N ILE A 105 9.25 4.55 4.48
CA ILE A 105 9.96 4.62 3.20
C ILE A 105 8.99 4.39 2.03
N LEU A 106 8.11 3.40 2.14
CA LEU A 106 7.17 3.04 1.08
C LEU A 106 6.16 4.18 0.85
N ILE A 107 5.60 4.74 1.92
CA ILE A 107 4.65 5.86 1.81
C ILE A 107 5.32 7.12 1.26
N LEU A 108 6.57 7.38 1.61
CA LEU A 108 7.35 8.49 1.03
C LEU A 108 7.99 8.12 -0.32
N SER A 109 7.55 7.05 -0.98
CA SER A 109 7.96 6.74 -2.35
C SER A 109 7.05 7.49 -3.32
N SER A 110 7.60 8.32 -4.21
CA SER A 110 6.82 8.96 -5.26
C SER A 110 6.44 8.01 -6.42
N GLY A 111 6.79 6.73 -6.33
CA GLY A 111 6.50 5.73 -7.36
C GLY A 111 5.02 5.35 -7.42
N ASN A 112 4.53 5.11 -8.63
CA ASN A 112 3.18 4.57 -8.83
C ASN A 112 3.16 3.06 -8.53
N CYS A 113 2.48 2.67 -7.45
CA CYS A 113 2.25 1.26 -7.11
C CYS A 113 0.88 0.74 -7.58
N ARG A 114 0.22 1.44 -8.51
CA ARG A 114 -1.09 1.08 -9.06
C ARG A 114 -1.01 0.74 -10.52
N ASN A 115 -1.71 -0.33 -10.90
CA ASN A 115 -1.83 -0.75 -12.30
C ASN A 115 -3.10 -0.15 -12.91
N ILE A 116 -3.14 1.18 -12.98
CA ILE A 116 -4.27 1.89 -13.60
C ILE A 116 -3.74 2.48 -14.89
N ASP A 117 -4.13 1.89 -16.02
CA ASP A 117 -3.80 2.31 -17.40
C ASP A 117 -4.34 3.71 -17.78
N TYR A 118 -4.76 4.51 -16.81
CA TYR A 118 -5.24 5.86 -17.05
C TYR A 118 -4.18 6.86 -16.64
N ILE A 119 -3.94 7.78 -17.57
CA ILE A 119 -3.15 9.01 -17.54
C ILE A 119 -3.67 9.90 -16.39
N ASP A 120 -3.53 9.44 -15.16
CA ASP A 120 -3.89 10.21 -13.98
C ASP A 120 -2.63 10.99 -13.60
N MET A 121 -2.46 12.15 -14.23
CA MET A 121 -1.42 13.12 -13.89
C MET A 121 -1.43 13.47 -12.38
N ASN A 122 -2.53 13.16 -11.68
CA ASN A 122 -2.64 13.28 -10.23
C ASN A 122 -1.90 12.19 -9.43
N GLN A 123 -1.22 11.23 -10.07
CA GLN A 123 -0.41 10.24 -9.36
C GLN A 123 0.98 10.76 -8.98
N ILE A 124 1.49 11.75 -9.73
CA ILE A 124 2.78 12.34 -9.48
C ILE A 124 2.59 13.43 -8.42
N CYS A 125 3.44 13.39 -7.40
CA CYS A 125 3.45 14.42 -6.38
C CYS A 125 4.11 15.70 -6.90
N ASP A 126 3.54 16.85 -6.57
CA ASP A 126 4.01 18.16 -7.04
C ASP A 126 5.43 18.45 -6.51
N ASP A 127 5.70 18.12 -5.24
CA ASP A 127 7.02 18.29 -4.62
C ASP A 127 7.76 16.95 -4.43
N SER A 128 7.89 16.22 -5.54
CA SER A 128 8.60 14.93 -5.57
C SER A 128 10.04 14.99 -5.02
N LEU A 129 10.74 16.13 -5.17
CA LEU A 129 12.10 16.29 -4.68
C LEU A 129 12.15 16.36 -3.14
N SER A 130 11.26 17.11 -2.51
CA SER A 130 11.16 17.17 -1.05
C SER A 130 10.76 15.82 -0.46
N ILE A 131 9.80 15.13 -1.11
CA ILE A 131 9.39 13.77 -0.72
C ILE A 131 10.57 12.79 -0.80
N PHE A 132 11.36 12.84 -1.88
CA PHE A 132 12.55 12.00 -2.02
C PHE A 132 13.62 12.30 -0.96
N ARG A 133 13.82 13.57 -0.59
CA ARG A 133 14.72 13.95 0.50
C ARG A 133 14.23 13.39 1.84
N ALA A 134 12.95 13.53 2.13
CA ALA A 134 12.30 12.95 3.30
C ALA A 134 12.47 11.42 3.34
N GLN A 135 12.23 10.74 2.23
CA GLN A 135 12.42 9.30 2.11
C GLN A 135 13.87 8.87 2.43
N ASN A 136 14.86 9.58 1.89
CA ASN A 136 16.27 9.24 2.07
C ASN A 136 16.73 9.26 3.53
N ILE A 137 16.13 10.13 4.37
CA ILE A 137 16.40 10.13 5.82
C ILE A 137 16.08 8.75 6.42
N TYR A 138 14.94 8.18 6.04
CA TYR A 138 14.50 6.87 6.54
C TYR A 138 15.24 5.70 5.89
N VAL A 139 15.64 5.81 4.62
CA VAL A 139 16.52 4.83 3.97
C VAL A 139 17.88 4.75 4.67
N GLU A 140 18.47 5.90 4.98
CA GLU A 140 19.74 5.97 5.72
C GLU A 140 19.58 5.43 7.15
N LEU A 141 18.47 5.76 7.82
CA LEU A 141 18.14 5.22 9.13
C LEU A 141 18.02 3.68 9.10
N LEU A 142 17.31 3.13 8.11
CA LEU A 142 17.16 1.69 7.93
C LEU A 142 18.52 1.02 7.72
N TRP A 143 19.36 1.59 6.86
CA TRP A 143 20.70 1.07 6.61
C TRP A 143 21.55 1.05 7.88
N LYS A 144 21.62 2.18 8.61
CA LYS A 144 22.36 2.27 9.88
C LYS A 144 21.83 1.29 10.91
N TYR A 145 20.51 1.13 11.00
CA TYR A 145 19.87 0.18 11.90
C TYR A 145 20.28 -1.26 11.59
N ILE A 146 20.14 -1.69 10.33
CA ILE A 146 20.52 -3.04 9.90
C ILE A 146 22.01 -3.29 10.12
N LEU A 147 22.87 -2.32 9.78
CA LEU A 147 24.32 -2.43 9.96
C LEU A 147 24.68 -2.60 11.44
N SER A 148 24.06 -1.83 12.34
CA SER A 148 24.30 -1.91 13.80
C SER A 148 23.88 -3.25 14.43
N ARG A 149 22.95 -3.97 13.80
CA ARG A 149 22.44 -5.28 14.27
C ARG A 149 23.08 -6.46 13.56
N SER A 150 23.88 -6.20 12.53
CA SER A 150 24.53 -7.24 11.73
C SER A 150 25.94 -7.52 12.24
N PRO A 151 26.45 -8.76 12.16
CA PRO A 151 27.84 -9.09 12.50
C PRO A 151 28.89 -8.40 11.61
N GLY A 152 28.47 -7.75 10.52
CA GLY A 152 29.32 -7.01 9.61
C GLY A 152 28.56 -6.61 8.35
N GLU A 153 29.17 -5.74 7.54
CA GLU A 153 28.55 -5.14 6.35
C GLU A 153 28.02 -6.18 5.35
N LYS A 154 28.79 -7.26 5.11
CA LYS A 154 28.36 -8.35 4.21
C LYS A 154 27.02 -9.00 4.64
N HIS A 155 26.78 -9.11 5.94
CA HIS A 155 25.52 -9.66 6.46
C HIS A 155 24.39 -8.63 6.33
N ALA A 156 24.68 -7.35 6.58
CA ALA A 156 23.75 -6.26 6.40
C ALA A 156 23.26 -6.16 4.94
N VAL A 157 24.17 -6.21 3.97
CA VAL A 157 23.85 -6.22 2.53
C VAL A 157 22.98 -7.43 2.16
N LYS A 158 23.32 -8.62 2.66
CA LYS A 158 22.50 -9.82 2.41
C LYS A 158 21.09 -9.68 2.97
N PHE A 159 20.96 -9.12 4.18
CA PHE A 159 19.68 -8.86 4.80
C PHE A 159 18.87 -7.85 3.98
N LEU A 160 19.48 -6.71 3.62
CA LEU A 160 18.84 -5.68 2.82
C LEU A 160 18.39 -6.23 1.45
N ASN A 161 19.19 -7.05 0.77
CA ASN A 161 18.80 -7.66 -0.49
C ASN A 161 17.56 -8.57 -0.34
N LYS A 162 17.51 -9.39 0.72
CA LYS A 162 16.32 -10.20 1.02
C LYS A 162 15.09 -9.34 1.30
N LEU A 163 15.29 -8.24 2.02
CA LEU A 163 14.24 -7.28 2.32
C LEU A 163 13.69 -6.64 1.03
N MET A 164 14.57 -6.17 0.14
CA MET A 164 14.17 -5.60 -1.15
C MET A 164 13.42 -6.61 -2.02
N LEU A 165 13.87 -7.86 -2.08
CA LEU A 165 13.14 -8.92 -2.81
C LEU A 165 11.74 -9.15 -2.24
N PHE A 166 11.59 -9.09 -0.92
CA PHE A 166 10.27 -9.17 -0.28
C PHE A 166 9.39 -7.98 -0.64
N LEU A 167 9.93 -6.75 -0.59
CA LEU A 167 9.17 -5.55 -0.95
C LEU A 167 8.69 -5.58 -2.41
N LEU A 168 9.55 -5.99 -3.33
CA LEU A 168 9.18 -6.16 -4.74
C LEU A 168 8.09 -7.23 -4.93
N TYR A 169 8.19 -8.34 -4.19
CA TYR A 169 7.16 -9.38 -4.20
C TYR A 169 5.82 -8.85 -3.67
N ALA A 170 5.82 -8.10 -2.57
CA ALA A 170 4.62 -7.50 -1.99
C ALA A 170 3.99 -6.45 -2.91
N GLN A 171 4.81 -5.61 -3.56
CA GLN A 171 4.36 -4.63 -4.55
C GLN A 171 3.72 -5.31 -5.76
N ASN A 172 4.35 -6.36 -6.31
CA ASN A 172 3.76 -7.11 -7.41
C ASN A 172 2.42 -7.74 -7.02
N LEU A 173 2.33 -8.34 -5.83
CA LEU A 173 1.08 -8.90 -5.31
C LEU A 173 -0.01 -7.82 -5.19
N HIS A 174 0.35 -6.64 -4.67
CA HIS A 174 -0.57 -5.50 -4.59
C HIS A 174 -1.10 -5.10 -5.96
N LEU A 175 -0.25 -4.99 -6.99
CA LEU A 175 -0.67 -4.63 -8.34
C LEU A 175 -1.75 -5.57 -8.88
N HIS A 176 -1.65 -6.88 -8.62
CA HIS A 176 -2.69 -7.84 -9.02
C HIS A 176 -3.99 -7.68 -8.22
N LEU A 177 -3.88 -7.43 -6.91
CA LEU A 177 -5.05 -7.20 -6.05
C LEU A 177 -5.76 -5.90 -6.44
N ASP A 178 -5.02 -4.83 -6.68
CA ASP A 178 -5.54 -3.54 -7.08
C ASP A 178 -6.31 -3.67 -8.41
N TYR A 179 -5.72 -4.33 -9.40
CA TYR A 179 -6.38 -4.66 -10.66
C TYR A 179 -7.67 -5.47 -10.46
N TYR A 180 -7.62 -6.50 -9.61
CA TYR A 180 -8.79 -7.34 -9.30
C TYR A 180 -9.92 -6.51 -8.66
N VAL A 181 -9.62 -5.75 -7.61
CA VAL A 181 -10.61 -4.90 -6.92
C VAL A 181 -11.17 -3.85 -7.87
N HIS A 182 -10.32 -3.22 -8.68
CA HIS A 182 -10.74 -2.23 -9.68
C HIS A 182 -11.71 -2.81 -10.73
N SER A 183 -11.57 -4.10 -11.07
CA SER A 183 -12.50 -4.77 -11.98
C SER A 183 -13.92 -4.96 -11.39
N LEU A 184 -14.06 -4.88 -10.06
CA LEU A 184 -15.32 -5.08 -9.33
C LEU A 184 -15.99 -3.76 -8.96
N LYS A 185 -16.41 -3.00 -9.98
CA LYS A 185 -16.94 -1.64 -9.84
C LYS A 185 -18.13 -1.53 -8.87
N ASP A 186 -19.05 -2.49 -8.90
CA ASP A 186 -20.22 -2.49 -8.01
C ASP A 186 -19.86 -2.77 -6.55
N GLU A 187 -18.78 -3.53 -6.31
CA GLU A 187 -18.26 -3.75 -4.97
C GLU A 187 -17.66 -2.45 -4.42
N ILE A 188 -16.89 -1.71 -5.22
CA ILE A 188 -16.31 -0.42 -4.82
C ILE A 188 -17.41 0.53 -4.35
N LYS A 189 -18.52 0.66 -5.10
CA LYS A 189 -19.65 1.54 -4.73
C LYS A 189 -20.30 1.20 -3.38
N ARG A 190 -20.15 -0.03 -2.91
CA ARG A 190 -20.69 -0.54 -1.64
C ARG A 190 -19.71 -0.45 -0.47
N MET A 191 -18.46 -0.05 -0.73
CA MET A 191 -17.46 0.16 0.32
C MET A 191 -17.77 1.41 1.15
N GLU A 192 -17.15 1.55 2.32
CA GLU A 192 -17.21 2.78 3.09
C GLU A 192 -16.50 3.93 2.36
N PRO A 193 -16.90 5.20 2.61
CA PRO A 193 -16.40 6.35 1.85
C PRO A 193 -14.88 6.47 1.79
N ILE A 194 -14.18 6.14 2.87
CA ILE A 194 -12.71 6.17 2.90
C ILE A 194 -12.11 5.17 1.93
N MET A 195 -12.63 3.94 1.90
CA MET A 195 -12.18 2.89 0.97
C MET A 195 -12.59 3.21 -0.46
N GLN A 196 -13.80 3.73 -0.69
CA GLN A 196 -14.22 4.21 -2.01
C GLN A 196 -13.24 5.24 -2.58
N SER A 197 -12.78 6.18 -1.75
CA SER A 197 -11.89 7.26 -2.18
C SER A 197 -10.52 6.78 -2.66
N MET A 198 -10.17 5.53 -2.36
CA MET A 198 -8.92 4.91 -2.77
C MET A 198 -8.92 4.57 -4.24
N TRP A 199 -10.05 4.27 -4.86
CA TRP A 199 -10.11 4.05 -6.30
C TRP A 199 -10.67 5.29 -7.02
N PRO A 200 -10.21 5.59 -8.25
CA PRO A 200 -10.78 6.68 -9.02
C PRO A 200 -12.28 6.47 -9.23
N ARG A 201 -13.07 7.54 -9.05
CA ARG A 201 -14.50 7.51 -9.35
C ARG A 201 -14.67 7.43 -10.86
N ILE A 202 -15.51 6.51 -11.31
CA ILE A 202 -15.73 6.24 -12.74
C ILE A 202 -16.70 7.27 -13.36
N ASP A 203 -17.21 8.20 -12.55
CA ASP A 203 -18.41 8.96 -12.88
C ASP A 203 -18.19 10.13 -13.86
N ASN A 204 -16.96 10.44 -14.30
CA ASN A 204 -16.71 11.59 -15.20
C ASN A 204 -16.36 11.17 -16.64
N LYS A 205 -17.21 10.35 -17.26
CA LYS A 205 -17.27 10.30 -18.73
C LYS A 205 -18.06 11.45 -19.35
N GLU A 206 -18.73 12.28 -18.55
CA GLU A 206 -19.51 13.42 -19.05
C GLU A 206 -18.68 14.69 -19.32
N ASP A 207 -17.45 14.79 -18.83
CA ASP A 207 -16.60 16.00 -19.00
C ASP A 207 -15.65 15.93 -20.22
N MET A 208 -15.69 14.86 -21.02
CA MET A 208 -14.91 14.75 -22.29
C MET A 208 -15.73 15.10 -23.54
N ASN A 209 -16.87 15.79 -23.39
CA ASN A 209 -17.54 16.48 -24.50
C ASN A 209 -17.17 17.98 -24.48
N ILE A 210 -15.91 18.30 -24.77
CA ILE A 210 -15.49 19.68 -25.06
C ILE A 210 -14.83 19.71 -26.44
N THR A 211 -15.60 20.29 -27.37
CA THR A 211 -15.20 20.92 -28.65
C THR A 211 -14.75 20.03 -29.81
N GLU A 212 -15.69 19.30 -30.42
CA GLU A 212 -15.78 19.26 -31.89
C GLU A 212 -16.75 20.35 -32.34
N ASP A 213 -16.30 21.60 -32.33
CA ASP A 213 -16.99 22.69 -33.01
C ASP A 213 -15.95 23.66 -33.57
N VAL A 214 -15.34 23.26 -34.69
CA VAL A 214 -14.74 24.19 -35.64
C VAL A 214 -15.08 23.69 -37.05
N THR A 215 -16.25 24.12 -37.50
CA THR A 215 -16.58 24.23 -38.93
C THR A 215 -15.75 25.37 -39.55
N PRO A 216 -15.33 25.21 -40.81
CA PRO A 216 -15.36 26.29 -41.77
C PRO A 216 -16.60 26.22 -42.66
#